data_AF-A0A974ADQ2-F1
#
_entry.id   AF-A0A974ADQ2-F1
#
_cell.length_a   1.000
_cell.length_b   1.000
_cell.length_c   1.000
_cell.angle_alpha   90.00
_cell.angle_beta   90.00
_cell.angle_gamma   90.00
#
_symmetry.space_group_name_H-M   'P 1'
#
loop_
_entity.id
_entity.type
_entity.pdbx_description
1 polymer ?
#
loop_
_entity_poly.entity_id
_entity_poly.type
_entity_poly.pdbx_seq_one_letter_code
_entity_poly.pdbx_strand_id
1 'polypeptide(L)' 'MTAPITEEQLLDAIALVSEVIILHGVKYAPLLDRLEQELEALRSYDDPISRARRHLARRTTEQQDARSTVL' A
#
# COMPACT_ATOMS: atom_id res chain seq x y z
N MET A 1 -11.01 20.10 16.43
CA MET A 1 -11.26 19.43 15.14
C MET A 1 -9.93 18.83 14.72
N THR A 2 -9.82 17.50 14.72
CA THR A 2 -8.57 16.83 14.33
C THR A 2 -8.38 17.03 12.83
N ALA A 3 -7.19 17.45 12.39
CA ALA A 3 -6.89 17.63 10.98
C ALA A 3 -7.16 16.30 10.21
N PRO A 4 -7.63 16.37 8.95
CA PRO A 4 -7.79 15.17 8.14
C PRO A 4 -6.44 14.47 8.00
N ILE A 5 -6.45 13.14 8.13
CA ILE A 5 -5.24 12.32 7.99
C ILE A 5 -4.78 12.38 6.53
N THR A 6 -3.50 12.66 6.32
CA THR A 6 -2.90 12.73 4.97
C THR A 6 -2.36 11.36 4.54
N GLU A 7 -2.15 11.18 3.22
CA GLU A 7 -1.52 9.96 2.69
C GLU A 7 -0.14 9.71 3.33
N GLU A 8 0.65 10.78 3.47
CA GLU A 8 1.99 10.74 4.07
C GLU A 8 1.96 10.24 5.52
N GLN A 9 1.03 10.75 6.34
CA GLN A 9 0.88 10.30 7.72
C GLN A 9 0.51 8.82 7.80
N LEU A 10 -0.27 8.33 6.84
CA LEU A 10 -0.66 6.93 6.79
C LEU A 10 0.50 6.03 6.36
N LEU A 11 1.30 6.47 5.38
CA LEU A 11 2.53 5.78 4.95
C LEU A 11 3.56 5.69 6.09
N ASP A 12 3.75 6.78 6.84
CA ASP A 12 4.64 6.78 8.01
C ASP A 12 4.14 5.82 9.10
N ALA A 13 2.83 5.80 9.36
CA ALA A 13 2.24 4.86 10.31
C ALA A 13 2.40 3.39 9.87
N ILE A 14 2.22 3.10 8.57
CA ILE A 14 2.44 1.76 8.00
C ILE A 14 3.89 1.34 8.19
N ALA A 15 4.86 2.23 7.90
CA ALA A 15 6.28 1.94 8.07
C ALA A 15 6.61 1.61 9.53
N LEU A 16 6.12 2.42 10.48
CA LEU A 16 6.33 2.19 11.91
C LEU A 16 5.74 0.86 12.38
N VAL A 17 4.48 0.57 12.00
CA VAL A 17 3.84 -0.70 12.39
C VAL A 17 4.54 -1.90 11.77
N SER A 18 5.04 -1.77 10.55
CA SER A 18 5.84 -2.80 9.89
C SER A 18 7.12 -3.11 10.67
N GLU A 19 7.83 -2.08 11.16
CA GLU A 19 9.00 -2.26 12.03
C GLU A 19 8.63 -2.99 13.33
N VAL A 20 7.52 -2.59 13.97
CA VAL A 20 7.03 -3.26 15.19
C VAL A 20 6.70 -4.73 14.92
N ILE A 21 6.09 -5.07 13.78
CA ILE A 21 5.78 -6.46 13.40
C ILE A 21 7.06 -7.27 13.23
N ILE A 22 8.08 -6.71 12.58
CA ILE A 22 9.38 -7.36 12.40
C ILE A 22 10.04 -7.64 13.76
N LEU A 23 9.98 -6.67 14.68
CA LEU A 23 10.63 -6.78 16.00
C LEU A 23 9.86 -7.64 17.02
N HIS A 24 8.53 -7.62 16.98
CA HIS A 24 7.68 -8.15 18.05
C HIS A 24 6.66 -9.20 17.57
N GLY A 25 6.70 -9.56 16.28
CA GLY A 25 5.91 -10.62 15.68
C GLY A 25 4.54 -10.20 15.17
N VAL A 26 3.85 -11.17 14.56
CA VAL A 26 2.62 -11.00 13.76
C VAL A 26 1.38 -10.53 14.52
N LYS A 27 1.46 -10.36 15.85
CA LYS A 27 0.31 -9.93 16.67
C LYS A 27 -0.21 -8.53 16.30
N TYR A 28 0.59 -7.73 15.61
CA TYR A 28 0.21 -6.41 15.11
C TYR A 28 -0.24 -6.42 13.64
N ALA A 29 -0.26 -7.57 12.97
CA ALA A 29 -0.74 -7.67 11.58
C ALA A 29 -2.15 -7.07 11.38
N PRO A 30 -3.13 -7.24 12.28
CA PRO A 30 -4.44 -6.60 12.12
C PRO A 30 -4.40 -5.06 12.11
N LEU A 31 -3.38 -4.47 12.75
CA LEU A 31 -3.18 -3.02 12.72
C LEU A 31 -2.62 -2.57 11.37
N LEU A 32 -1.68 -3.34 10.80
CA LEU A 32 -1.14 -3.09 9.48
C LEU A 32 -2.23 -3.20 8.41
N ASP A 33 -3.02 -4.28 8.44
CA ASP A 33 -4.12 -4.51 7.48
C ASP A 33 -5.09 -3.33 7.44
N ARG A 34 -5.41 -2.77 8.62
CA ARG A 34 -6.29 -1.61 8.74
C ARG A 34 -5.69 -0.37 8.09
N LEU A 35 -4.42 -0.07 8.36
CA LEU A 35 -3.74 1.10 7.81
C LEU A 35 -3.63 1.00 6.28
N GLU A 36 -3.35 -0.19 5.75
CA GLU A 36 -3.33 -0.43 4.31
C GLU A 36 -4.71 -0.23 3.67
N GLN A 37 -5.79 -0.65 4.33
CA GLN A 37 -7.16 -0.40 3.86
C GLN A 37 -7.51 1.09 3.85
N GLU A 38 -7.14 1.83 4.89
CA GLU A 38 -7.33 3.28 4.96
C GLU A 38 -6.52 3.99 3.85
N LEU A 39 -5.32 3.50 3.52
CA LEU A 39 -4.47 4.04 2.45
C LEU A 39 -5.14 3.85 1.10
N GLU A 40 -5.64 2.65 0.84
CA GLU A 40 -6.31 2.33 -0.41
C GLU A 40 -7.62 3.10 -0.54
N ALA A 41 -8.37 3.28 0.56
CA ALA A 41 -9.57 4.10 0.57
C ALA A 41 -9.25 5.55 0.18
N LEU A 42 -8.22 6.16 0.79
CA LEU A 42 -7.77 7.51 0.47
C LEU A 42 -7.38 7.62 -1.02
N ARG A 43 -6.59 6.67 -1.51
CA ARG A 43 -6.13 6.58 -2.91
C ARG A 43 -7.24 6.29 -3.91
N SER A 44 -8.33 5.64 -3.49
CA SER A 44 -9.47 5.33 -4.34
C SER A 44 -10.40 6.53 -4.51
N TYR A 45 -10.38 7.48 -3.56
CA TYR A 45 -11.03 8.77 -3.73
C TYR A 45 -10.28 9.68 -4.72
N ASP A 46 -8.96 9.51 -4.84
CA ASP A 46 -8.12 10.22 -5.82
C ASP A 46 -8.19 9.60 -7.23
N ASP A 47 -9.00 10.22 -8.10
CA ASP A 47 -9.07 10.14 -9.56
C ASP A 47 -9.09 8.74 -10.24
N PRO A 48 -10.18 8.37 -10.94
CA PRO A 48 -10.24 7.18 -11.81
C PRO A 48 -9.05 7.00 -12.76
N ILE A 49 -8.40 8.08 -13.22
CA ILE A 49 -7.23 8.01 -14.09
C ILE A 49 -6.01 7.47 -13.33
N SER A 50 -5.82 7.85 -12.07
CA SER A 50 -4.77 7.32 -11.20
C SER A 50 -4.94 5.81 -10.96
N ARG A 51 -6.19 5.34 -10.79
CA ARG A 51 -6.50 3.90 -10.76
C ARG A 51 -6.15 3.21 -12.09
N ALA A 52 -6.55 3.75 -13.22
CA ALA A 52 -6.26 3.16 -14.54
C ALA A 52 -4.74 3.06 -14.80
N ARG A 53 -3.97 4.09 -14.42
CA ARG A 53 -2.50 4.08 -14.52
C ARG A 53 -1.87 3.00 -13.65
N ARG A 54 -2.33 2.82 -12.40
CA ARG A 54 -1.86 1.74 -11.52
C ARG A 54 -2.14 0.35 -12.10
N HIS A 55 -3.33 0.14 -12.68
CA HIS A 55 -3.66 -1.13 -13.33
C HIS A 55 -2.77 -1.44 -14.53
N LEU A 56 -2.43 -0.44 -15.35
CA LEU A 56 -1.49 -0.61 -16.45
C LEU A 56 -0.06 -0.89 -15.97
N ALA A 57 0.40 -0.21 -14.90
CA ALA A 57 1.72 -0.44 -14.33
C ALA A 57 1.89 -1.88 -13.80
N ARG A 58 0.89 -2.40 -13.06
CA ARG A 58 0.92 -3.77 -12.51
C ARG A 58 1.01 -4.84 -13.60
N ARG A 59 0.23 -4.72 -14.68
CA ARG A 59 0.31 -5.63 -15.84
C ARG A 59 1.69 -5.60 -16.51
N THR A 60 2.33 -4.44 -16.54
CA THR A 60 3.65 -4.30 -17.15
C THR A 60 4.71 -5.04 -16.32
N THR A 61 4.66 -4.92 -15.00
CA THR A 61 5.56 -5.65 -14.08
C THR A 61 5.36 -7.17 -14.19
N GLU A 62 4.12 -7.64 -14.19
CA GLU A 62 3.80 -9.08 -14.36
C GLU A 62 4.30 -9.63 -15.72
N GLN A 63 4.23 -8.84 -16.80
CA GLN A 63 4.81 -9.21 -18.10
C GLN A 63 6.34 -9.22 -18.12
N GLN A 64 6.99 -8.40 -17.31
CA GLN A 64 8.45 -8.36 -17.20
C GLN A 64 8.96 -9.55 -16.40
N ASP A 65 8.32 -9.89 -15.28
CA ASP A 65 8.66 -11.05 -14.46
C ASP A 65 8.46 -12.35 -15.25
N ALA A 66 7.34 -12.48 -15.97
CA ALA A 66 7.06 -13.64 -16.81
C ALA A 66 8.06 -13.80 -17.98
N ARG A 67 8.66 -12.71 -18.46
CA ARG A 67 9.74 -12.76 -19.48
C ARG A 67 11.10 -13.10 -18.87
N SER A 68 11.33 -12.76 -17.61
CA SER A 68 12.62 -12.99 -16.95
C SER A 68 12.79 -14.43 -16.43
N THR A 69 11.70 -15.19 -16.28
CA THR A 69 11.73 -16.61 -15.85
C THR A 69 11.96 -17.62 -16.99
N VAL A 70 12.04 -17.18 -18.25
CA VAL A 70 12.15 -18.06 -19.43
C VAL A 70 13.58 -18.15 -20.00
N LEU A 71 14.60 -17.68 -19.26
CA LEU A 71 16.03 -17.81 -19.60
C LEU A 71 16.77 -18.54 -18.48
#